data_AF-A0A936CHM6-F1
#
_entry.id   AF-A0A936CHM6-F1
#
_cell.length_a   1.000
_cell.length_b   1.000
_cell.length_c   1.000
_cell.angle_alpha   90.00
_cell.angle_beta   90.00
_cell.angle_gamma   90.00
#
_symmetry.space_group_name_H-M   'P 1'
#
loop_
_entity.id
_entity.type
_entity.pdbx_description
1 polymer ?
#
loop_
_entity_poly.entity_id
_entity_poly.type
_entity_poly.pdbx_seq_one_letter_code
_entity_poly.pdbx_strand_id
1 'polypeptide(L)'
;MAAATHGAARMEPWQAFVLEHGFRAPLPHLAHLLGQPEQNIARLRATGAVRRLAQPKPYGELFALWHGRSPSDNEWPRPRQWAGRGEYEWLPPELALLASLVGQVDVHNIAATLTARLQGLTGDPSAKRTRQAVVVRMQRIGLQTSDVVGGITTTQAAKEIGSLATVQQAIDSKQLAARRVGRLWVIPHEAWAKWKEGRTFPPKGFVLLASLREPLAIRSDKLSEFARMGYVPTAVRCNPYGRGPNAQFGTWYIAPAAAKELLAARRAGKPMPWHGKPLMDNLKVTFKLWEERRHPKDCQTCASIWGKPGAPVDFDDYVRRYPSLAHGAKRHLTLPWTPGLTVEQVAKQARRTRSEVLRHAQRSAGLHAAQRPQVRHPDGCNPLDRPALPQW
;
A
#
# COMPACT_ATOMS: atom_id res chain seq x y z
N MET A 1 -88.23 -39.70 34.63
CA MET A 1 -87.02 -40.39 34.11
C MET A 1 -86.20 -39.36 33.33
N ALA A 2 -85.19 -38.80 33.98
CA ALA A 2 -84.28 -37.83 33.37
C ALA A 2 -83.21 -38.58 32.57
N ALA A 3 -83.27 -38.52 31.25
CA ALA A 3 -82.21 -39.00 30.38
C ALA A 3 -81.14 -37.89 30.26
N ALA A 4 -80.08 -38.03 31.05
CA ALA A 4 -78.89 -37.19 30.95
C ALA A 4 -78.15 -37.49 29.63
N THR A 5 -78.41 -36.66 28.62
CA THR A 5 -77.57 -36.56 27.43
C THR A 5 -76.20 -36.03 27.84
N HIS A 6 -75.23 -36.93 27.98
CA HIS A 6 -73.82 -36.55 28.14
C HIS A 6 -73.35 -35.93 26.82
N GLY A 7 -73.30 -34.60 26.79
CA GLY A 7 -72.74 -33.85 25.67
C GLY A 7 -71.26 -34.19 25.51
N ALA A 8 -70.88 -34.75 24.36
CA ALA A 8 -69.49 -34.81 23.95
C ALA A 8 -68.95 -33.38 23.89
N ALA A 9 -68.08 -33.01 24.83
CA ALA A 9 -67.48 -31.69 24.87
C ALA A 9 -66.77 -31.40 23.53
N ARG A 10 -67.29 -30.42 22.80
CA ARG A 10 -66.73 -29.99 21.51
C ARG A 10 -65.34 -29.41 21.79
N MET A 11 -64.30 -30.11 21.34
CA MET A 11 -62.91 -29.71 21.56
C MET A 11 -62.59 -28.44 20.75
N GLU A 12 -62.02 -27.44 21.40
CA GLU A 12 -61.64 -26.20 20.73
C GLU A 12 -60.49 -26.43 19.73
N PRO A 13 -60.43 -25.69 18.59
CA PRO A 13 -59.42 -25.90 17.55
C PRO A 13 -57.98 -25.84 18.06
N TRP A 14 -57.69 -24.94 19.01
CA TRP A 14 -56.35 -24.82 19.61
C TRP A 14 -56.01 -26.02 20.49
N GLN A 15 -56.99 -26.66 21.13
CA GLN A 15 -56.79 -27.84 21.96
C GLN A 15 -56.41 -29.03 21.09
N ALA A 16 -57.15 -29.25 19.99
CA ALA A 16 -56.84 -30.29 19.01
C ALA A 16 -55.42 -30.10 18.45
N PHE A 17 -55.05 -28.86 18.10
CA PHE A 17 -53.70 -28.54 17.62
C PHE A 17 -52.60 -28.86 18.64
N VAL A 18 -52.78 -28.50 19.93
CA VAL A 18 -51.82 -28.82 21.00
C VAL A 18 -51.70 -30.33 21.20
N LEU A 19 -52.81 -31.07 21.14
CA LEU A 19 -52.78 -32.53 21.27
C LEU A 19 -52.06 -33.19 20.09
N GLU A 20 -52.20 -32.68 18.88
CA GLU A 20 -51.60 -33.27 17.69
C GLU A 20 -50.11 -32.89 17.49
N HIS A 21 -49.74 -31.64 17.77
CA HIS A 21 -48.44 -31.07 17.42
C HIS A 21 -47.64 -30.51 18.59
N GLY A 22 -48.23 -30.38 19.79
CA GLY A 22 -47.63 -29.72 20.95
C GLY A 22 -46.59 -30.55 21.72
N PHE A 23 -46.18 -31.72 21.22
CA PHE A 23 -45.23 -32.59 21.92
C PHE A 23 -43.88 -31.91 22.15
N ARG A 24 -43.54 -31.69 23.42
CA ARG A 24 -42.28 -31.06 23.88
C ARG A 24 -42.01 -29.66 23.31
N ALA A 25 -42.95 -29.04 22.59
CA ALA A 25 -42.86 -27.65 22.17
C ALA A 25 -42.81 -26.72 23.40
N PRO A 26 -42.06 -25.61 23.37
CA PRO A 26 -42.05 -24.66 24.49
C PRO A 26 -43.45 -24.07 24.74
N LEU A 27 -43.88 -24.03 26.00
CA LEU A 27 -45.19 -23.46 26.37
C LEU A 27 -45.38 -22.01 25.89
N PRO A 28 -44.38 -21.10 26.03
CA PRO A 28 -44.53 -19.72 25.55
C PRO A 28 -44.73 -19.63 24.04
N HIS A 29 -44.15 -20.55 23.27
CA HIS A 29 -44.28 -20.59 21.81
C HIS A 29 -45.70 -21.00 21.40
N LEU A 30 -46.27 -22.01 22.05
CA LEU A 30 -47.65 -22.41 21.84
C LEU A 30 -48.63 -21.34 22.30
N ALA A 31 -48.36 -20.69 23.44
CA ALA A 31 -49.19 -19.60 23.97
C ALA A 31 -49.25 -18.41 23.01
N HIS A 32 -48.08 -17.99 22.52
CA HIS A 32 -47.96 -16.91 21.54
C HIS A 32 -48.62 -17.26 20.20
N LEU A 33 -48.44 -18.48 19.70
CA LEU A 33 -49.06 -18.95 18.45
C LEU A 33 -50.58 -19.01 18.53
N LEU A 34 -51.11 -19.54 19.63
CA LEU A 34 -52.54 -19.86 19.76
C LEU A 34 -53.35 -18.74 20.43
N GLY A 35 -52.68 -17.69 20.92
CA GLY A 35 -53.30 -16.60 21.69
C GLY A 35 -53.89 -17.06 23.03
N GLN A 36 -53.39 -18.18 23.58
CA GLN A 36 -53.91 -18.79 24.80
C GLN A 36 -52.93 -18.63 25.97
N PRO A 37 -53.40 -18.43 27.20
CA PRO A 37 -52.53 -18.41 28.38
C PRO A 37 -51.71 -19.70 28.53
N GLU A 38 -50.43 -19.58 28.91
CA GLU A 38 -49.54 -20.73 29.10
C GLU A 38 -50.11 -21.78 30.07
N GLN A 39 -50.85 -21.34 31.09
CA GLN A 39 -51.50 -22.20 32.08
C GLN A 39 -52.54 -23.14 31.45
N ASN A 40 -53.30 -22.67 30.45
CA ASN A 40 -54.31 -23.48 29.77
C ASN A 40 -53.65 -24.59 28.94
N ILE A 41 -52.57 -24.25 28.25
CA ILE A 41 -51.78 -25.19 27.46
C ILE A 41 -51.07 -26.19 28.38
N ALA A 42 -50.50 -25.73 29.49
CA ALA A 42 -49.86 -26.60 30.48
C ALA A 42 -50.85 -27.62 31.08
N ARG A 43 -52.05 -27.18 31.47
CA ARG A 43 -53.12 -28.06 31.96
C ARG A 43 -53.51 -29.11 30.93
N LEU A 44 -53.70 -28.71 29.67
CA LEU A 44 -54.03 -29.64 28.59
C LEU A 44 -52.92 -30.68 28.39
N ARG A 45 -51.66 -30.25 28.42
CA ARG A 45 -50.51 -31.17 28.29
C ARG A 45 -50.37 -32.13 29.48
N ALA A 46 -50.75 -31.70 30.69
CA ALA A 46 -50.70 -32.52 31.90
C ALA A 46 -51.67 -33.72 31.86
N THR A 47 -52.69 -33.68 31.00
CA THR A 47 -53.59 -34.83 30.77
C THR A 47 -52.90 -36.04 30.12
N GLY A 48 -51.71 -35.84 29.55
CA GLY A 48 -50.97 -36.90 28.85
C GLY A 48 -51.51 -37.26 27.46
N ALA A 49 -52.59 -36.61 27.00
CA ALA A 49 -53.24 -36.89 25.71
C ALA A 49 -52.46 -36.37 24.48
N VAL A 50 -51.33 -35.68 24.68
CA VAL A 50 -50.52 -35.14 23.58
C VAL A 50 -49.84 -36.27 22.82
N ARG A 51 -50.09 -36.34 21.51
CA ARG A 51 -49.47 -37.29 20.58
C ARG A 51 -47.95 -37.18 20.66
N ARG A 52 -47.29 -38.29 20.99
CA ARG A 52 -45.83 -38.33 21.03
C ARG A 52 -45.26 -38.25 19.61
N LEU A 53 -44.28 -37.36 19.43
CA LEU A 53 -43.55 -37.19 18.18
C LEU A 53 -42.09 -37.60 18.37
N ALA A 54 -41.43 -38.04 17.30
CA ALA A 54 -40.01 -38.40 17.34
C ALA A 54 -39.11 -37.22 17.73
N GLN A 55 -39.46 -36.02 17.24
CA GLN A 55 -38.79 -34.76 17.58
C GLN A 55 -39.85 -33.66 17.82
N PRO A 56 -39.57 -32.70 18.73
CA PRO A 56 -40.43 -31.53 18.87
C PRO A 56 -40.39 -30.67 17.61
N LYS A 57 -41.54 -30.20 17.16
CA LYS A 57 -41.62 -29.25 16.03
C LYS A 57 -41.11 -27.87 16.47
N PRO A 58 -40.24 -27.21 15.69
CA PRO A 58 -39.81 -25.84 15.97
C PRO A 58 -40.96 -24.86 15.74
N TYR A 59 -40.84 -23.64 16.29
CA TYR A 59 -41.89 -22.62 16.20
C TYR A 59 -42.33 -22.32 14.77
N GLY A 60 -41.39 -22.18 13.82
CA GLY A 60 -41.72 -21.88 12.43
C GLY A 60 -42.58 -22.96 11.77
N GLU A 61 -42.37 -24.23 12.12
CA GLU A 61 -43.18 -25.34 11.63
C GLU A 61 -44.56 -25.35 12.28
N LEU A 62 -44.64 -25.11 13.60
CA LEU A 62 -45.91 -24.96 14.31
C LEU A 62 -46.74 -23.79 13.75
N PHE A 63 -46.09 -22.66 13.47
CA PHE A 63 -46.73 -21.50 12.86
C PHE A 63 -47.27 -21.82 11.47
N ALA A 64 -46.48 -22.50 10.64
CA ALA A 64 -46.91 -22.90 9.30
C ALA A 64 -48.10 -23.88 9.32
N LEU A 65 -48.13 -24.82 10.28
CA LEU A 65 -49.24 -25.74 10.43
C LEU A 65 -50.54 -25.05 10.88
N TRP A 66 -50.44 -24.00 11.70
CA TRP A 66 -51.61 -23.28 12.21
C TRP A 66 -52.12 -22.19 11.24
N HIS A 67 -51.23 -21.44 10.59
CA HIS A 67 -51.57 -20.30 9.73
C HIS A 67 -51.45 -20.58 8.22
N GLY A 68 -50.92 -21.73 7.81
CA GLY A 68 -50.74 -22.10 6.40
C GLY A 68 -49.59 -21.38 5.67
N ARG A 69 -48.74 -20.63 6.38
CA ARG A 69 -47.59 -19.89 5.83
C ARG A 69 -46.46 -19.76 6.84
N SER A 70 -45.26 -19.42 6.39
CA SER A 70 -44.15 -19.10 7.29
C SER A 70 -44.40 -17.80 8.09
N PRO A 71 -43.87 -17.69 9.31
CA PRO A 71 -43.96 -16.47 10.11
C PRO A 71 -43.11 -15.34 9.51
N SER A 72 -43.65 -14.14 9.52
CA SER A 72 -42.89 -12.90 9.28
C SER A 72 -42.10 -12.51 10.54
N ASP A 73 -41.15 -11.58 10.41
CA ASP A 73 -40.25 -11.15 11.48
C ASP A 73 -40.96 -10.74 12.79
N ASN A 74 -42.12 -10.08 12.68
CA ASN A 74 -42.86 -9.54 13.82
C ASN A 74 -43.79 -10.56 14.48
N GLU A 75 -43.96 -11.74 13.87
CA GLU A 75 -44.83 -12.80 14.37
C GLU A 75 -44.08 -13.78 15.26
N TRP A 76 -42.75 -13.69 15.32
CA TRP A 76 -41.96 -14.49 16.26
C TRP A 76 -42.23 -14.08 17.71
N PRO A 77 -42.24 -15.03 18.66
CA PRO A 77 -42.37 -14.72 20.07
C PRO A 77 -41.21 -13.85 20.53
N ARG A 78 -41.40 -13.14 21.65
CA ARG A 78 -40.32 -12.36 22.27
C ARG A 78 -39.18 -13.30 22.71
N PRO A 79 -37.90 -12.94 22.46
CA PRO A 79 -36.76 -13.74 22.92
C PRO A 79 -36.79 -13.91 24.44
N ARG A 80 -36.57 -15.15 24.90
CA ARG A 80 -36.57 -15.47 26.34
C ARG A 80 -35.17 -15.34 26.92
N GLN A 81 -35.06 -14.90 28.16
CA GLN A 81 -33.81 -14.98 28.90
C GLN A 81 -33.67 -16.38 29.53
N TRP A 82 -32.55 -17.06 29.29
CA TRP A 82 -32.27 -18.33 29.97
C TRP A 82 -31.89 -18.09 31.43
N ALA A 83 -32.70 -18.62 32.34
CA ALA A 83 -32.44 -18.60 33.78
C ALA A 83 -31.05 -19.17 34.09
N GLY A 84 -30.23 -18.41 34.82
CA GLY A 84 -28.89 -18.80 35.26
C GLY A 84 -27.73 -18.40 34.34
N ARG A 85 -27.98 -18.02 33.08
CA ARG A 85 -26.92 -17.51 32.16
C ARG A 85 -27.06 -16.05 31.78
N GLY A 86 -28.24 -15.46 32.02
CA GLY A 86 -28.53 -14.07 31.65
C GLY A 86 -28.54 -13.82 30.13
N GLU A 87 -28.39 -14.86 29.31
CA GLU A 87 -28.38 -14.77 27.86
C GLU A 87 -29.78 -14.92 27.28
N TYR A 88 -30.09 -14.09 26.28
CA TYR A 88 -31.33 -14.18 25.53
C TYR A 88 -31.27 -15.27 24.44
N GLU A 89 -32.40 -15.91 24.19
CA GLU A 89 -32.61 -16.86 23.10
C GLU A 89 -32.33 -16.21 21.75
N TRP A 90 -31.72 -16.95 20.84
CA TRP A 90 -31.48 -16.49 19.47
C TRP A 90 -32.58 -17.04 18.58
N LEU A 91 -33.39 -16.14 18.01
CA LEU A 91 -34.50 -16.52 17.12
C LEU A 91 -34.14 -16.34 15.64
N PRO A 92 -34.79 -17.04 14.71
CA PRO A 92 -34.46 -16.98 13.28
C PRO A 92 -34.41 -15.58 12.65
N PRO A 93 -35.30 -14.61 12.97
CA PRO A 93 -35.18 -13.24 12.46
C PRO A 93 -33.86 -12.56 12.85
N GLU A 94 -33.40 -12.82 14.08
CA GLU A 94 -32.12 -12.30 14.57
C GLU A 94 -30.93 -12.99 13.89
N LEU A 95 -31.05 -14.29 13.59
CA LEU A 95 -30.03 -15.03 12.82
C LEU A 95 -29.95 -14.56 11.37
N ALA A 96 -31.08 -14.25 10.74
CA ALA A 96 -31.13 -13.69 9.40
C ALA A 96 -30.47 -12.30 9.37
N LEU A 97 -30.79 -11.45 10.35
CA LEU A 97 -30.12 -10.15 10.50
C LEU A 97 -28.62 -10.30 10.73
N LEU A 98 -28.19 -11.22 11.62
CA LEU A 98 -26.78 -11.53 11.80
C LEU A 98 -26.12 -11.91 10.47
N ALA A 99 -26.71 -12.83 9.71
CA ALA A 99 -26.19 -13.26 8.43
C ALA A 99 -26.07 -12.12 7.41
N SER A 100 -27.03 -11.20 7.37
CA SER A 100 -26.96 -10.03 6.48
C SER A 100 -25.86 -9.03 6.83
N LEU A 101 -25.47 -8.95 8.11
CA LEU A 101 -24.49 -7.98 8.60
C LEU A 101 -23.04 -8.49 8.47
N VAL A 102 -22.85 -9.81 8.51
CA VAL A 102 -21.52 -10.42 8.35
C VAL A 102 -20.93 -10.06 6.98
N GLY A 103 -19.67 -9.61 6.99
CA GLY A 103 -18.95 -9.17 5.79
C GLY A 103 -19.32 -7.78 5.28
N GLN A 104 -20.30 -7.11 5.91
CA GLN A 104 -20.65 -5.72 5.63
C GLN A 104 -20.12 -4.76 6.71
N VAL A 105 -20.25 -5.15 7.97
CA VAL A 105 -19.83 -4.37 9.14
C VAL A 105 -18.97 -5.20 10.09
N ASP A 106 -18.24 -4.54 10.99
CA ASP A 106 -17.43 -5.23 11.99
C ASP A 106 -18.27 -5.81 13.14
N VAL A 107 -17.69 -6.79 13.85
CA VAL A 107 -18.37 -7.53 14.93
C VAL A 107 -18.86 -6.62 16.07
N HIS A 108 -18.18 -5.50 16.35
CA HIS A 108 -18.63 -4.57 17.39
C HIS A 108 -19.94 -3.88 16.97
N ASN A 109 -20.01 -3.44 15.71
CA ASN A 109 -21.22 -2.85 15.15
C ASN A 109 -22.35 -3.87 14.95
N ILE A 110 -22.03 -5.13 14.64
CA ILE A 110 -23.03 -6.22 14.66
C ILE A 110 -23.62 -6.37 16.07
N ALA A 111 -22.76 -6.48 17.09
CA ALA A 111 -23.18 -6.60 18.47
C ALA A 111 -24.07 -5.44 18.94
N ALA A 112 -23.70 -4.20 18.58
CA ALA A 112 -24.50 -3.01 18.89
C ALA A 112 -25.87 -3.05 18.19
N THR A 113 -25.91 -3.38 16.90
CA THR A 113 -27.16 -3.46 16.11
C THR A 113 -28.11 -4.52 16.66
N LEU A 114 -27.59 -5.72 16.94
CA LEU A 114 -28.40 -6.80 17.50
C LEU A 114 -28.85 -6.49 18.94
N THR A 115 -28.02 -5.79 19.73
CA THR A 115 -28.40 -5.32 21.06
C THR A 115 -29.56 -4.34 21.01
N ALA A 116 -29.48 -3.31 20.15
CA ALA A 116 -30.55 -2.33 20.00
C ALA A 116 -31.87 -2.98 19.57
N ARG A 117 -31.81 -3.93 18.62
CA ARG A 117 -33.00 -4.72 18.23
C ARG A 117 -33.55 -5.54 19.39
N LEU A 118 -32.69 -6.23 20.14
CA LEU A 118 -33.10 -7.08 21.25
C LEU A 118 -33.80 -6.25 22.34
N GLN A 119 -33.22 -5.11 22.73
CA GLN A 119 -33.80 -4.18 23.71
C GLN A 119 -35.16 -3.64 23.22
N GLY A 120 -35.29 -3.32 21.93
CA GLY A 120 -36.55 -2.87 21.35
C GLY A 120 -37.65 -3.96 21.37
N LEU A 121 -37.28 -5.23 21.20
CA LEU A 121 -38.23 -6.35 21.22
C LEU A 121 -38.64 -6.78 22.63
N THR A 122 -37.72 -6.74 23.59
CA THR A 122 -37.96 -7.23 24.96
C THR A 122 -38.41 -6.12 25.91
N GLY A 123 -38.06 -4.87 25.63
CA GLY A 123 -38.22 -3.74 26.55
C GLY A 123 -37.24 -3.76 27.73
N ASP A 124 -36.29 -4.70 27.75
CA ASP A 124 -35.28 -4.82 28.80
C ASP A 124 -34.02 -4.03 28.43
N PRO A 125 -33.68 -2.93 29.12
CA PRO A 125 -32.50 -2.14 28.82
C PRO A 125 -31.18 -2.88 29.14
N SER A 126 -31.22 -3.91 29.98
CA SER A 126 -30.04 -4.72 30.32
C SER A 126 -29.73 -5.80 29.26
N ALA A 127 -30.67 -6.06 28.34
CA ALA A 127 -30.51 -7.04 27.29
C ALA A 127 -29.35 -6.65 26.36
N LYS A 128 -28.41 -7.58 26.14
CA LYS A 128 -27.21 -7.32 25.33
C LYS A 128 -26.77 -8.53 24.50
N ARG A 129 -26.29 -8.25 23.29
CA ARG A 129 -25.51 -9.18 22.48
C ARG A 129 -24.05 -8.79 22.56
N THR A 130 -23.27 -9.53 23.34
CA THR A 130 -21.83 -9.28 23.45
C THR A 130 -21.11 -9.71 22.18
N ARG A 131 -19.92 -9.13 21.95
CA ARG A 131 -19.04 -9.54 20.85
C ARG A 131 -18.81 -11.05 20.82
N GLN A 132 -18.58 -11.65 21.99
CA GLN A 132 -18.34 -13.09 22.12
C GLN A 132 -19.58 -13.91 21.74
N ALA A 133 -20.77 -13.50 22.19
CA ALA A 133 -22.02 -14.17 21.83
C ALA A 133 -22.27 -14.14 20.32
N VAL A 134 -21.97 -13.01 19.66
CA VAL A 134 -22.05 -12.87 18.20
C VAL A 134 -21.08 -13.82 17.51
N VAL A 135 -19.80 -13.86 17.91
CA VAL A 135 -18.79 -14.74 17.29
C VAL A 135 -19.15 -16.22 17.44
N VAL A 136 -19.54 -16.64 18.64
CA VAL A 136 -19.98 -18.02 18.91
C VAL A 136 -21.20 -18.36 18.04
N ARG A 137 -22.14 -17.41 17.90
CA ARG A 137 -23.33 -17.63 17.07
C ARG A 137 -22.99 -17.73 15.59
N MET A 138 -22.14 -16.83 15.06
CA MET A 138 -21.65 -16.87 13.68
C MET A 138 -21.07 -18.25 13.35
N GLN A 139 -20.17 -18.76 14.20
CA GLN A 139 -19.55 -20.08 14.03
C GLN A 139 -20.58 -21.21 14.00
N ARG A 140 -21.60 -21.16 14.87
CA ARG A 140 -22.67 -22.17 14.91
C ARG A 140 -23.54 -22.20 13.66
N ILE A 141 -23.68 -21.08 12.95
CA ILE A 141 -24.44 -21.01 11.69
C ILE A 141 -23.53 -21.05 10.45
N GLY A 142 -22.25 -21.42 10.63
CA GLY A 142 -21.30 -21.61 9.53
C GLY A 142 -20.69 -20.32 8.97
N LEU A 143 -20.89 -19.16 9.61
CA LEU A 143 -20.34 -17.88 9.17
C LEU A 143 -18.97 -17.61 9.81
N GLN A 144 -18.07 -17.01 9.04
CA GLN A 144 -16.74 -16.61 9.47
C GLN A 144 -16.54 -15.10 9.43
N THR A 145 -15.66 -14.59 10.30
CA THR A 145 -15.29 -13.16 10.31
C THR A 145 -14.46 -12.74 9.10
N SER A 146 -13.94 -13.70 8.33
CA SER A 146 -13.27 -13.50 7.06
C SER A 146 -14.22 -13.45 5.86
N ASP A 147 -15.49 -13.80 6.06
CA ASP A 147 -16.48 -13.70 4.99
C ASP A 147 -16.71 -12.22 4.71
N VAL A 148 -16.52 -11.84 3.45
CA VAL A 148 -16.62 -10.47 2.97
C VAL A 148 -17.61 -10.41 1.82
N VAL A 149 -18.49 -9.41 1.84
CA VAL A 149 -19.51 -9.26 0.79
C VAL A 149 -19.03 -8.25 -0.25
N GLY A 150 -19.15 -8.62 -1.53
CA GLY A 150 -18.91 -7.74 -2.67
C GLY A 150 -17.43 -7.46 -2.97
N GLY A 151 -16.50 -8.26 -2.45
CA GLY A 151 -15.08 -8.07 -2.72
C GLY A 151 -14.20 -9.20 -2.18
N ILE A 152 -12.89 -9.00 -2.33
CA ILE A 152 -11.86 -9.91 -1.82
C ILE A 152 -11.02 -9.23 -0.74
N THR A 153 -10.50 -10.03 0.18
CA THR A 153 -9.53 -9.55 1.17
C THR A 153 -8.16 -9.31 0.52
N THR A 154 -7.33 -8.47 1.13
CA THR A 154 -5.93 -8.27 0.70
C THR A 154 -5.14 -9.58 0.68
N THR A 155 -5.42 -10.51 1.60
CA THR A 155 -4.80 -11.84 1.62
C THR A 155 -5.19 -12.70 0.43
N GLN A 156 -6.47 -12.70 0.04
CA GLN A 156 -6.95 -13.41 -1.16
C GLN A 156 -6.36 -12.78 -2.43
N ALA A 157 -6.40 -11.45 -2.52
CA ALA A 157 -5.77 -10.70 -3.60
C ALA A 157 -4.27 -11.00 -3.74
N ALA A 158 -3.55 -11.06 -2.60
CA ALA A 158 -2.13 -11.40 -2.56
C ALA A 158 -1.87 -12.83 -3.05
N LYS A 159 -2.77 -13.77 -2.74
CA LYS A 159 -2.69 -15.16 -3.20
C LYS A 159 -2.87 -15.27 -4.71
N GLU A 160 -3.76 -14.47 -5.30
CA GLU A 160 -3.93 -14.39 -6.75
C GLU A 160 -2.69 -13.84 -7.47
N ILE A 161 -2.05 -12.80 -6.93
CA ILE A 161 -0.95 -12.11 -7.62
C ILE A 161 0.45 -12.55 -7.16
N GLY A 162 0.55 -13.37 -6.12
CA GLY A 162 1.80 -13.84 -5.52
C GLY A 162 2.57 -12.78 -4.71
N SER A 163 1.97 -11.64 -4.35
CA SER A 163 2.65 -10.58 -3.61
C SER A 163 1.69 -9.70 -2.81
N LEU A 164 1.71 -9.82 -1.47
CA LEU A 164 0.94 -8.94 -0.58
C LEU A 164 1.45 -7.49 -0.62
N ALA A 165 2.77 -7.30 -0.71
CA ALA A 165 3.38 -5.97 -0.79
C ALA A 165 2.85 -5.17 -1.98
N THR A 166 2.65 -5.82 -3.13
CA THR A 166 2.10 -5.16 -4.33
C THR A 166 0.65 -4.71 -4.11
N VAL A 167 -0.19 -5.53 -3.47
CA VAL A 167 -1.58 -5.16 -3.15
C VAL A 167 -1.60 -3.99 -2.16
N GLN A 168 -0.82 -4.07 -1.09
CA GLN A 168 -0.77 -3.03 -0.06
C GLN A 168 -0.28 -1.70 -0.64
N GLN A 169 0.78 -1.76 -1.45
CA GLN A 169 1.31 -0.58 -2.15
C GLN A 169 0.29 0.04 -3.11
N ALA A 170 -0.51 -0.77 -3.82
CA ALA A 170 -1.56 -0.27 -4.71
C ALA A 170 -2.68 0.46 -3.93
N ILE A 171 -3.00 -0.04 -2.72
CA ILE A 171 -3.95 0.62 -1.82
C ILE A 171 -3.37 1.93 -1.28
N ASP A 172 -2.14 1.90 -0.77
CA ASP A 172 -1.48 3.06 -0.16
C ASP A 172 -1.26 4.20 -1.18
N SER A 173 -0.92 3.84 -2.43
CA SER A 173 -0.79 4.78 -3.55
C SER A 173 -2.12 5.21 -4.18
N LYS A 174 -3.25 4.76 -3.64
CA LYS A 174 -4.62 5.03 -4.13
C LYS A 174 -4.89 4.56 -5.57
N GLN A 175 -4.09 3.64 -6.09
CA GLN A 175 -4.33 3.01 -7.39
C GLN A 175 -5.40 1.92 -7.32
N LEU A 176 -5.59 1.33 -6.13
CA LEU A 176 -6.59 0.32 -5.86
C LEU A 176 -7.52 0.79 -4.75
N ALA A 177 -8.82 0.91 -5.07
CA ALA A 177 -9.84 1.24 -4.09
C ALA A 177 -10.01 0.07 -3.11
N ALA A 178 -9.98 0.36 -1.82
CA ALA A 178 -10.27 -0.59 -0.76
C ALA A 178 -11.07 0.09 0.34
N ARG A 179 -11.93 -0.67 1.01
CA ARG A 179 -12.71 -0.24 2.17
C ARG A 179 -12.36 -1.08 3.39
N ARG A 180 -12.51 -0.51 4.58
CA ARG A 180 -12.23 -1.21 5.82
C ARG A 180 -13.50 -1.84 6.37
N VAL A 181 -13.47 -3.15 6.60
CA VAL A 181 -14.53 -3.92 7.27
C VAL A 181 -13.91 -4.54 8.52
N GLY A 182 -14.08 -3.84 9.64
CA GLY A 182 -13.38 -4.15 10.90
C GLY A 182 -11.86 -4.09 10.76
N ARG A 183 -11.20 -5.24 10.92
CA ARG A 183 -9.74 -5.36 10.77
C ARG A 183 -9.30 -5.64 9.33
N LEU A 184 -10.23 -5.99 8.44
CA LEU A 184 -9.91 -6.44 7.09
C LEU A 184 -10.04 -5.29 6.10
N TRP A 185 -9.13 -5.26 5.14
CA TRP A 185 -9.26 -4.47 3.92
C TRP A 185 -9.98 -5.31 2.87
N VAL A 186 -11.08 -4.78 2.36
CA VAL A 186 -11.90 -5.39 1.32
C VAL A 186 -11.76 -4.58 0.05
N ILE A 187 -11.30 -5.24 -1.01
CA ILE A 187 -11.14 -4.69 -2.34
C ILE A 187 -12.39 -5.10 -3.15
N PRO A 188 -13.21 -4.16 -3.64
CA PRO A 188 -14.36 -4.49 -4.49
C PRO A 188 -13.94 -5.28 -5.73
N HIS A 189 -14.74 -6.26 -6.16
CA HIS A 189 -14.40 -7.10 -7.31
C HIS A 189 -14.17 -6.30 -8.60
N GLU A 190 -14.99 -5.27 -8.84
CA GLU A 190 -14.84 -4.39 -10.01
C GLU A 190 -13.53 -3.61 -9.98
N ALA A 191 -13.19 -3.02 -8.82
CA ALA A 191 -11.94 -2.31 -8.63
C ALA A 191 -10.73 -3.24 -8.82
N TRP A 192 -10.84 -4.47 -8.32
CA TRP A 192 -9.81 -5.49 -8.49
C TRP A 192 -9.62 -5.89 -9.96
N ALA A 193 -10.70 -6.16 -10.68
CA ALA A 193 -10.65 -6.53 -12.09
C ALA A 193 -10.04 -5.41 -12.94
N LYS A 194 -10.53 -4.17 -12.79
CA LYS A 194 -10.02 -2.99 -13.50
C LYS A 194 -8.55 -2.73 -13.22
N TRP A 195 -8.14 -2.88 -11.96
CA TRP A 195 -6.73 -2.74 -11.60
C TRP A 195 -5.87 -3.82 -12.24
N LYS A 196 -6.33 -5.09 -12.29
CA LYS A 196 -5.62 -6.20 -12.95
C LYS A 196 -5.45 -5.97 -14.46
N GLU A 197 -6.47 -5.46 -15.15
CA GLU A 197 -6.39 -5.16 -16.58
C GLU A 197 -5.35 -4.09 -16.91
N GLY A 198 -5.19 -3.09 -16.03
CA GLY A 198 -4.19 -2.04 -16.19
C GLY A 198 -2.74 -2.49 -15.91
N ARG A 199 -2.52 -3.74 -15.45
CA ARG A 199 -1.17 -4.21 -15.10
C ARG A 199 -0.40 -4.71 -16.31
N THR A 200 0.81 -4.20 -16.42
CA THR A 200 1.85 -4.79 -17.27
C THR A 200 2.47 -5.97 -16.55
N PHE A 201 2.17 -7.18 -17.00
CA PHE A 201 2.78 -8.41 -16.50
C PHE A 201 4.17 -8.62 -17.10
N PRO A 202 5.09 -9.27 -16.37
CA PRO A 202 6.36 -9.68 -16.96
C PRO A 202 6.13 -10.70 -18.08
N PRO A 203 6.87 -10.62 -19.20
CA PRO A 203 6.79 -11.66 -20.23
C PRO A 203 7.16 -13.03 -19.64
N LYS A 204 6.59 -14.09 -20.21
CA LYS A 204 6.76 -15.47 -19.69
C LYS A 204 8.24 -15.83 -19.56
N GLY A 205 8.63 -16.30 -18.38
CA GLY A 205 9.98 -16.74 -18.07
C GLY A 205 10.95 -15.64 -17.67
N PHE A 206 10.60 -14.35 -17.74
CA PHE A 206 11.49 -13.27 -17.31
C PHE A 206 11.81 -13.36 -15.82
N VAL A 207 13.04 -12.97 -15.47
CA VAL A 207 13.57 -13.05 -14.10
C VAL A 207 13.52 -11.66 -13.47
N LEU A 208 13.23 -11.61 -12.17
CA LEU A 208 13.23 -10.37 -11.40
C LEU A 208 14.64 -9.77 -11.36
N LEU A 209 14.81 -8.52 -11.79
CA LEU A 209 16.13 -7.88 -11.82
C LEU A 209 16.75 -7.75 -10.42
N ALA A 210 15.92 -7.52 -9.40
CA ALA A 210 16.36 -7.42 -8.01
C ALA A 210 17.01 -8.71 -7.50
N SER A 211 16.64 -9.90 -8.01
CA SER A 211 17.26 -11.16 -7.60
C SER A 211 18.69 -11.32 -8.12
N LEU A 212 19.13 -10.49 -9.07
CA LEU A 212 20.49 -10.50 -9.58
C LEU A 212 21.47 -9.64 -8.76
N ARG A 213 20.97 -8.86 -7.78
CA ARG A 213 21.80 -7.94 -6.98
C ARG A 213 22.96 -8.65 -6.27
N GLU A 214 22.63 -9.69 -5.50
CA GLU A 214 23.60 -10.44 -4.71
C GLU A 214 24.58 -11.22 -5.61
N PRO A 215 24.13 -11.99 -6.62
CA PRO A 215 25.02 -12.63 -7.58
C PRO A 215 25.96 -11.68 -8.34
N LEU A 216 25.53 -10.43 -8.57
CA LEU A 216 26.35 -9.39 -9.22
C LEU A 216 27.20 -8.58 -8.22
N ALA A 217 27.13 -8.87 -6.93
CA ALA A 217 27.78 -8.14 -5.84
C ALA A 217 27.39 -6.64 -5.76
N ILE A 218 26.13 -6.32 -6.03
CA ILE A 218 25.58 -4.96 -6.00
C ILE A 218 24.78 -4.76 -4.70
N ARG A 219 25.34 -3.94 -3.79
CA ARG A 219 24.77 -3.73 -2.45
C ARG A 219 23.54 -2.81 -2.42
N SER A 220 23.34 -1.95 -3.43
CA SER A 220 22.24 -0.96 -3.47
C SER A 220 21.23 -1.23 -4.61
N ASP A 221 20.13 -0.47 -4.66
CA ASP A 221 19.10 -0.57 -5.72
C ASP A 221 19.52 0.07 -7.06
N LYS A 222 20.83 0.13 -7.33
CA LYS A 222 21.37 0.73 -8.56
C LYS A 222 20.98 -0.02 -9.82
N LEU A 223 20.63 -1.30 -9.73
CA LEU A 223 20.19 -2.08 -10.90
C LEU A 223 18.90 -1.51 -11.52
N SER A 224 17.95 -1.10 -10.69
CA SER A 224 16.71 -0.45 -11.14
C SER A 224 16.99 0.89 -11.82
N GLU A 225 17.97 1.63 -11.32
CA GLU A 225 18.44 2.88 -11.92
C GLU A 225 19.09 2.64 -13.30
N PHE A 226 19.98 1.65 -13.42
CA PHE A 226 20.61 1.29 -14.69
C PHE A 226 19.59 0.79 -15.73
N ALA A 227 18.58 0.03 -15.30
CA ALA A 227 17.51 -0.43 -16.17
C ALA A 227 16.66 0.73 -16.69
N ARG A 228 16.33 1.70 -15.82
CA ARG A 228 15.63 2.93 -16.22
C ARG A 228 16.41 3.75 -17.25
N MET A 229 17.74 3.74 -17.18
CA MET A 229 18.62 4.42 -18.16
C MET A 229 18.84 3.60 -19.45
N GLY A 230 18.23 2.41 -19.58
CA GLY A 230 18.41 1.54 -20.74
C GLY A 230 19.77 0.84 -20.80
N TYR A 231 20.53 0.83 -19.70
CA TYR A 231 21.86 0.19 -19.65
C TYR A 231 21.79 -1.32 -19.40
N VAL A 232 20.66 -1.80 -18.88
CA VAL A 232 20.41 -3.24 -18.68
C VAL A 232 19.71 -3.77 -19.93
N PRO A 233 20.33 -4.67 -20.72
CA PRO A 233 19.72 -5.20 -21.94
C PRO A 233 18.41 -5.92 -21.64
N THR A 234 17.41 -5.78 -22.53
CA THR A 234 16.09 -6.46 -22.44
C THR A 234 15.29 -6.17 -21.16
N ALA A 235 15.68 -5.15 -20.38
CA ALA A 235 14.98 -4.81 -19.16
C ALA A 235 13.59 -4.26 -19.47
N VAL A 236 12.58 -4.90 -18.92
CA VAL A 236 11.17 -4.49 -19.03
C VAL A 236 10.71 -4.03 -17.65
N ARG A 237 10.10 -2.83 -17.62
CA ARG A 237 9.46 -2.33 -16.41
C ARG A 237 8.02 -2.83 -16.36
N CYS A 238 7.69 -3.51 -15.27
CA CYS A 238 6.34 -4.00 -14.99
C CYS A 238 5.81 -3.32 -13.72
N ASN A 239 4.49 -3.12 -13.66
CA ASN A 239 3.81 -2.46 -12.53
C ASN A 239 4.45 -1.11 -12.15
N PRO A 240 4.52 -0.13 -13.07
CA PRO A 240 5.03 1.19 -12.72
C PRO A 240 4.14 1.86 -11.66
N TYR A 241 4.76 2.44 -10.62
CA TYR A 241 4.07 3.10 -9.52
C TYR A 241 4.28 4.63 -9.59
N GLY A 242 3.18 5.39 -9.66
CA GLY A 242 3.18 6.85 -9.78
C GLY A 242 2.16 7.36 -10.80
N ARG A 243 2.03 8.70 -10.95
CA ARG A 243 1.14 9.29 -11.96
C ARG A 243 1.76 9.16 -13.35
N GLY A 244 1.15 8.31 -14.18
CA GLY A 244 1.41 8.23 -15.61
C GLY A 244 2.59 7.34 -16.01
N PRO A 245 2.84 7.21 -17.33
CA PRO A 245 3.86 6.32 -17.90
C PRO A 245 5.31 6.68 -17.51
N ASN A 246 5.54 7.84 -16.88
CA ASN A 246 6.85 8.32 -16.43
C ASN A 246 7.11 8.11 -14.93
N ALA A 247 6.28 7.32 -14.25
CA ALA A 247 6.50 6.87 -12.87
C ALA A 247 7.95 6.42 -12.61
N GLN A 248 8.62 7.03 -11.63
CA GLN A 248 10.03 6.74 -11.30
C GLN A 248 10.23 5.31 -10.77
N PHE A 249 9.20 4.73 -10.17
CA PHE A 249 9.25 3.47 -9.45
C PHE A 249 8.52 2.36 -10.22
N GLY A 250 8.97 1.11 -10.07
CA GLY A 250 8.38 -0.05 -10.72
C GLY A 250 9.26 -1.29 -10.54
N THR A 251 8.69 -2.46 -10.81
CA THR A 251 9.42 -3.72 -10.71
C THR A 251 10.06 -4.03 -12.05
N TRP A 252 11.38 -4.20 -12.07
CA TRP A 252 12.14 -4.48 -13.29
C TRP A 252 12.36 -5.98 -13.48
N TYR A 253 12.21 -6.42 -14.72
CA TYR A 253 12.41 -7.80 -15.16
C TYR A 253 13.38 -7.82 -16.34
N ILE A 254 14.11 -8.92 -16.49
CA ILE A 254 15.09 -9.11 -17.57
C ILE A 254 14.90 -10.49 -18.20
N ALA A 255 15.20 -10.61 -19.50
CA ALA A 255 15.16 -11.88 -20.19
C ALA A 255 16.15 -12.89 -19.56
N PRO A 256 15.80 -14.19 -19.46
CA PRO A 256 16.66 -15.20 -18.83
C PRO A 256 18.03 -15.35 -19.49
N ALA A 257 18.10 -15.23 -20.81
CA ALA A 257 19.35 -15.31 -21.56
C ALA A 257 20.28 -14.16 -21.16
N ALA A 258 19.78 -12.92 -21.18
CA ALA A 258 20.52 -11.73 -20.76
C ALA A 258 20.94 -11.79 -19.29
N ALA A 259 20.08 -12.32 -18.40
CA ALA A 259 20.44 -12.54 -17.00
C ALA A 259 21.62 -13.51 -16.85
N LYS A 260 21.60 -14.64 -17.57
CA LYS A 260 22.69 -15.63 -17.57
C LYS A 260 23.98 -15.03 -18.12
N GLU A 261 23.90 -14.25 -19.19
CA GLU A 261 25.04 -13.55 -19.79
C GLU A 261 25.68 -12.55 -18.82
N LEU A 262 24.87 -11.73 -18.12
CA LEU A 262 25.38 -10.79 -17.11
C LEU A 262 26.14 -11.51 -15.99
N LEU A 263 25.59 -12.62 -15.50
CA LEU A 263 26.24 -13.43 -14.46
C LEU A 263 27.53 -14.09 -14.96
N ALA A 264 27.52 -14.62 -16.18
CA ALA A 264 28.70 -15.21 -16.80
C ALA A 264 29.80 -14.16 -17.03
N ALA A 265 29.44 -12.98 -17.54
CA ALA A 265 30.36 -11.85 -17.72
C ALA A 265 30.97 -11.42 -16.38
N ARG A 266 30.18 -11.39 -15.30
CA ARG A 266 30.66 -11.04 -13.97
C ARG A 266 31.66 -12.07 -13.43
N ARG A 267 31.36 -13.37 -13.58
CA ARG A 267 32.27 -14.46 -13.21
C ARG A 267 33.58 -14.42 -13.99
N ALA A 268 33.52 -14.01 -15.26
CA ALA A 268 34.68 -13.82 -16.12
C ALA A 268 35.46 -12.51 -15.86
N GLY A 269 35.07 -11.70 -14.86
CA GLY A 269 35.74 -10.44 -14.54
C GLY A 269 35.53 -9.33 -15.58
N LYS A 270 34.59 -9.49 -16.52
CA LYS A 270 34.31 -8.49 -17.55
C LYS A 270 33.59 -7.26 -16.94
N PRO A 271 33.82 -6.06 -17.48
CA PRO A 271 33.05 -4.89 -17.08
C PRO A 271 31.56 -5.09 -17.38
N MET A 272 30.67 -4.74 -16.45
CA MET A 272 29.22 -4.78 -16.71
C MET A 272 28.81 -3.70 -17.73
N PRO A 273 27.67 -3.86 -18.42
CA PRO A 273 27.25 -2.94 -19.50
C PRO A 273 27.09 -1.46 -19.10
N TRP A 274 26.98 -1.18 -17.81
CA TRP A 274 26.87 0.17 -17.25
C TRP A 274 28.21 0.76 -16.75
N HIS A 275 29.31 0.00 -16.72
CA HIS A 275 30.61 0.55 -16.31
C HIS A 275 31.07 1.64 -17.29
N GLY A 276 31.52 2.77 -16.74
CA GLY A 276 31.99 3.92 -17.53
C GLY A 276 30.88 4.74 -18.19
N LYS A 277 29.62 4.29 -18.12
CA LYS A 277 28.49 5.06 -18.66
C LYS A 277 28.11 6.20 -17.70
N PRO A 278 27.81 7.40 -18.22
CA PRO A 278 27.36 8.50 -17.39
C PRO A 278 26.00 8.20 -16.76
N LEU A 279 25.83 8.58 -15.50
CA LEU A 279 24.53 8.55 -14.83
C LEU A 279 23.79 9.85 -15.12
N MET A 280 22.64 9.78 -15.77
CA MET A 280 21.90 10.97 -16.21
C MET A 280 21.48 11.88 -15.04
N ASP A 281 21.08 11.30 -13.91
CA ASP A 281 20.72 12.08 -12.74
C ASP A 281 21.93 12.83 -12.17
N ASN A 282 23.10 12.19 -12.14
CA ASN A 282 24.35 12.86 -11.75
C ASN A 282 24.76 13.95 -12.75
N LEU A 283 24.58 13.72 -14.05
CA LEU A 283 24.85 14.74 -15.07
C LEU A 283 23.95 15.95 -14.90
N LYS A 284 22.65 15.78 -14.63
CA LYS A 284 21.74 16.89 -14.33
C LYS A 284 22.19 17.69 -13.11
N VAL A 285 22.56 17.02 -12.03
CA VAL A 285 23.07 17.67 -10.81
C VAL A 285 24.36 18.43 -11.09
N THR A 286 25.32 17.81 -11.77
CA THR A 286 26.61 18.46 -12.08
C THR A 286 26.48 19.60 -13.08
N PHE A 287 25.55 19.51 -14.05
CA PHE A 287 25.25 20.58 -14.98
C PHE A 287 24.72 21.81 -14.23
N LYS A 288 23.71 21.61 -13.37
CA LYS A 288 23.17 22.69 -12.52
C LYS A 288 24.26 23.31 -11.64
N LEU A 289 25.09 22.47 -11.02
CA LEU A 289 26.19 22.92 -10.18
C LEU A 289 27.24 23.73 -10.97
N TRP A 290 27.54 23.29 -12.19
CA TRP A 290 28.45 23.98 -13.10
C TRP A 290 27.87 25.31 -13.58
N GLU A 291 26.57 25.38 -13.91
CA GLU A 291 25.88 26.62 -14.27
C GLU A 291 25.91 27.64 -13.12
N GLU A 292 25.59 27.19 -11.90
CA GLU A 292 25.63 28.02 -10.68
C GLU A 292 27.03 28.55 -10.39
N ARG A 293 28.07 27.75 -10.67
CA ARG A 293 29.47 28.06 -10.35
C ARG A 293 30.27 28.44 -11.58
N ARG A 294 29.62 28.85 -12.67
CA ARG A 294 30.28 29.04 -13.95
C ARG A 294 31.37 30.11 -13.81
N HIS A 295 32.60 29.70 -14.11
CA HIS A 295 33.72 30.62 -14.09
C HIS A 295 33.56 31.71 -15.18
N PRO A 296 34.17 32.89 -14.98
CA PRO A 296 34.25 33.94 -15.99
C PRO A 296 34.83 33.45 -17.32
N LYS A 297 34.47 34.13 -18.42
CA LYS A 297 34.89 33.78 -19.79
C LYS A 297 36.41 33.81 -19.99
N ASP A 298 37.11 34.57 -19.17
CA ASP A 298 38.56 34.75 -19.19
C ASP A 298 39.32 33.72 -18.34
N CYS A 299 38.63 32.75 -17.74
CA CYS A 299 39.26 31.64 -17.05
C CYS A 299 40.03 30.74 -18.04
N GLN A 300 41.36 30.82 -18.01
CA GLN A 300 42.23 30.06 -18.91
C GLN A 300 42.07 28.54 -18.78
N THR A 301 41.82 28.05 -17.57
CA THR A 301 41.59 26.61 -17.32
C THR A 301 40.25 26.14 -17.88
N CYS A 302 39.19 26.94 -17.78
CA CYS A 302 37.93 26.61 -18.46
C CYS A 302 38.07 26.65 -19.98
N ALA A 303 38.82 27.61 -20.51
CA ALA A 303 39.09 27.70 -21.94
C ALA A 303 39.90 26.48 -22.44
N SER A 304 40.84 25.96 -21.65
CA SER A 304 41.60 24.76 -22.02
C SER A 304 40.78 23.48 -21.91
N ILE A 305 39.91 23.36 -20.91
CA ILE A 305 39.02 22.20 -20.74
C ILE A 305 38.01 22.10 -21.88
N TRP A 306 37.37 23.23 -22.24
CA TRP A 306 36.33 23.24 -23.27
C TRP A 306 36.88 23.41 -24.69
N GLY A 307 38.08 23.96 -24.84
CA GLY A 307 38.72 24.19 -26.12
C GLY A 307 38.03 25.26 -26.97
N LYS A 308 38.37 25.28 -28.28
CA LYS A 308 37.86 26.26 -29.26
C LYS A 308 36.33 26.39 -29.32
N PRO A 309 35.53 25.31 -29.19
CA PRO A 309 34.06 25.43 -29.18
C PRO A 309 33.50 26.22 -27.99
N GLY A 310 34.30 26.46 -26.95
CA GLY A 310 33.85 27.16 -25.75
C GLY A 310 32.94 26.29 -24.88
N ALA A 311 32.44 26.88 -23.80
CA ALA A 311 31.61 26.18 -22.83
C ALA A 311 30.30 25.65 -23.44
N PRO A 312 29.74 24.54 -22.92
CA PRO A 312 28.47 23.99 -23.40
C PRO A 312 27.33 25.01 -23.38
N VAL A 313 26.49 24.98 -24.42
CA VAL A 313 25.39 25.93 -24.60
C VAL A 313 24.11 25.45 -23.93
N ASP A 314 23.93 24.13 -23.85
CA ASP A 314 22.77 23.46 -23.29
C ASP A 314 23.17 22.17 -22.56
N PHE A 315 22.17 21.52 -21.97
CA PHE A 315 22.38 20.26 -21.24
C PHE A 315 22.88 19.14 -22.17
N ASP A 316 22.37 19.04 -23.39
CA ASP A 316 22.73 17.95 -24.31
C ASP A 316 24.18 18.05 -24.78
N ASP A 317 24.69 19.26 -25.02
CA ASP A 317 26.11 19.49 -25.30
C ASP A 317 26.99 19.18 -24.08
N TYR A 318 26.52 19.53 -22.88
CA TYR A 318 27.21 19.16 -21.65
C TYR A 318 27.28 17.63 -21.45
N VAL A 319 26.18 16.90 -21.68
CA VAL A 319 26.13 15.44 -21.59
C VAL A 319 27.11 14.78 -22.56
N ARG A 320 27.30 15.33 -23.77
CA ARG A 320 28.26 14.79 -24.74
C ARG A 320 29.73 15.02 -24.34
N ARG A 321 30.03 16.17 -23.74
CA ARG A 321 31.42 16.64 -23.54
C ARG A 321 31.96 16.40 -22.13
N TYR A 322 31.11 16.45 -21.12
CA TYR A 322 31.52 16.34 -19.71
C TYR A 322 32.00 14.93 -19.28
N PRO A 323 31.38 13.80 -19.71
CA PRO A 323 31.75 12.47 -19.21
C PRO A 323 33.19 12.05 -19.50
N SER A 324 33.73 12.44 -20.65
CA SER A 324 35.10 12.10 -21.08
C SER A 324 36.18 12.95 -20.43
N LEU A 325 35.81 14.01 -19.69
CA LEU A 325 36.79 14.87 -19.03
C LEU A 325 37.55 14.13 -17.92
N ALA A 326 38.84 14.45 -17.79
CA ALA A 326 39.67 13.99 -16.69
C ALA A 326 39.12 14.48 -15.34
N HIS A 327 39.40 13.74 -14.26
CA HIS A 327 38.91 14.05 -12.92
C HIS A 327 39.28 15.48 -12.47
N GLY A 328 40.50 15.93 -12.76
CA GLY A 328 40.95 17.30 -12.45
C GLY A 328 40.16 18.39 -13.16
N ALA A 329 39.79 18.17 -14.43
CA ALA A 329 38.97 19.10 -15.20
C ALA A 329 37.55 19.19 -14.64
N LYS A 330 36.93 18.05 -14.31
CA LYS A 330 35.60 17.98 -13.67
C LYS A 330 35.58 18.73 -12.33
N ARG A 331 36.62 18.55 -11.51
CA ARG A 331 36.77 19.25 -10.23
C ARG A 331 36.89 20.76 -10.39
N HIS A 332 37.68 21.22 -11.38
CA HIS A 332 37.80 22.65 -11.66
C HIS A 332 36.46 23.27 -12.05
N LEU A 333 35.71 22.63 -12.96
CA LEU A 333 34.42 23.13 -13.44
C LEU A 333 33.34 23.23 -12.36
N THR A 334 33.44 22.47 -11.28
CA THR A 334 32.44 22.43 -10.20
C THR A 334 32.91 23.15 -8.93
N LEU A 335 34.11 23.74 -8.95
CA LEU A 335 34.64 24.53 -7.85
C LEU A 335 33.95 25.90 -7.82
N PRO A 336 33.59 26.47 -6.65
CA PRO A 336 33.20 27.87 -6.58
C PRO A 336 34.32 28.75 -7.14
N TRP A 337 33.99 29.63 -8.09
CA TRP A 337 34.97 30.60 -8.59
C TRP A 337 35.40 31.52 -7.46
N THR A 338 36.70 31.54 -7.18
CA THR A 338 37.32 32.58 -6.37
C THR A 338 38.40 33.23 -7.24
N PRO A 339 38.34 34.56 -7.48
CA PRO A 339 39.31 35.24 -8.35
C PRO A 339 40.73 35.32 -7.77
N GLY A 340 41.02 34.58 -6.68
CA GLY A 340 42.20 34.79 -5.85
C GLY A 340 42.15 36.14 -5.14
N LEU A 341 43.15 36.40 -4.29
CA LEU A 341 43.40 37.73 -3.75
C LEU A 341 44.47 38.38 -4.61
N THR A 342 44.25 39.63 -5.01
CA THR A 342 45.30 40.45 -5.61
C THR A 342 46.44 40.65 -4.62
N VAL A 343 47.64 40.94 -5.12
CA VAL A 343 48.81 41.23 -4.26
C VAL A 343 48.51 42.34 -3.25
N GLU A 344 47.71 43.33 -3.65
CA GLU A 344 47.26 44.43 -2.80
C GLU A 344 46.29 43.97 -1.72
N GLN A 345 45.36 43.07 -2.03
CA GLN A 345 44.46 42.48 -1.04
C GLN A 345 45.21 41.55 -0.08
N VAL A 346 46.18 40.77 -0.56
CA VAL A 346 47.06 39.96 0.29
C VAL A 346 47.89 40.86 1.20
N ALA A 347 48.45 41.95 0.68
CA ALA A 347 49.20 42.94 1.45
C ALA A 347 48.33 43.58 2.54
N LYS A 348 47.11 43.98 2.19
CA LYS A 348 46.13 44.56 3.14
C LYS A 348 45.73 43.55 4.23
N GLN A 349 45.46 42.30 3.87
CA GLN A 349 45.03 41.26 4.80
C GLN A 349 46.17 40.78 5.71
N ALA A 350 47.40 40.70 5.18
CA ALA A 350 48.60 40.36 5.93
C ALA A 350 49.19 41.54 6.72
N ARG A 351 48.62 42.74 6.59
CA ARG A 351 49.15 44.01 7.15
C ARG A 351 50.61 44.25 6.77
N ARG A 352 50.96 43.96 5.52
CA ARG A 352 52.29 44.14 4.93
C ARG A 352 52.23 45.09 3.76
N THR A 353 53.38 45.63 3.38
CA THR A 353 53.49 46.42 2.16
C THR A 353 53.45 45.52 0.92
N ARG A 354 52.96 46.05 -0.20
CA ARG A 354 52.94 45.35 -1.50
C ARG A 354 54.32 44.79 -1.87
N SER A 355 55.37 45.55 -1.59
CA SER A 355 56.78 45.20 -1.83
C SER A 355 57.24 43.99 -1.00
N GLU A 356 56.82 43.89 0.26
CA GLU A 356 57.14 42.75 1.12
C GLU A 356 56.41 41.48 0.66
N VAL A 357 55.14 41.59 0.27
CA VAL A 357 54.37 40.46 -0.27
C VAL A 357 54.98 39.94 -1.57
N LEU A 358 55.36 40.83 -2.50
CA LEU A 358 56.04 40.44 -3.74
C LEU A 358 57.39 39.77 -3.46
N ARG A 359 58.17 40.31 -2.52
CA ARG A 359 59.47 39.75 -2.14
C ARG A 359 59.32 38.36 -1.50
N HIS A 360 58.31 38.15 -0.65
CA HIS A 360 57.99 36.84 -0.09
C HIS A 360 57.50 35.87 -1.16
N ALA A 361 56.59 36.28 -2.04
CA ALA A 361 56.11 35.45 -3.14
C ALA A 361 57.26 35.03 -4.08
N GLN A 362 58.19 35.93 -4.38
CA GLN A 362 59.39 35.65 -5.19
C GLN A 362 60.37 34.70 -4.47
N ARG A 363 60.60 34.87 -3.17
CA ARG A 363 61.44 33.97 -2.37
C ARG A 363 60.84 32.56 -2.24
N SER A 364 59.53 32.47 -2.06
CA SER A 364 58.80 31.19 -2.04
C SER A 364 58.71 30.56 -3.44
N ALA A 365 58.60 31.35 -4.51
CA ALA A 365 58.68 30.86 -5.89
C ALA A 365 60.08 30.35 -6.26
N GLY A 366 61.13 30.90 -5.64
CA GLY A 366 62.50 30.39 -5.74
C GLY A 366 62.70 28.99 -5.11
N LEU A 367 61.77 28.52 -4.26
CA LEU A 367 61.79 27.19 -3.65
C LEU A 367 60.89 26.17 -4.39
N HIS A 368 60.05 26.60 -5.33
CA HIS A 368 59.17 25.74 -6.11
C HIS A 368 59.10 26.17 -7.59
N ALA A 369 60.19 25.96 -8.34
CA ALA A 369 60.28 26.26 -9.76
C ALA A 369 59.46 25.33 -10.69
N ALA A 370 58.41 24.64 -10.20
CA ALA A 370 57.64 23.67 -10.99
C ALA A 370 56.17 24.04 -11.24
N GLN A 371 55.61 25.08 -10.61
CA GLN A 371 54.22 25.48 -10.87
C GLN A 371 54.11 27.01 -10.82
N ARG A 372 54.15 27.65 -11.99
CA ARG A 372 53.87 29.09 -12.13
C ARG A 372 52.36 29.33 -12.11
N PRO A 373 51.78 30.07 -11.15
CA PRO A 373 50.53 30.76 -11.37
C PRO A 373 50.82 32.05 -12.17
N GLN A 374 50.14 32.22 -13.29
CA GLN A 374 50.19 33.48 -14.04
C GLN A 374 49.53 34.59 -13.21
N VAL A 375 50.33 35.53 -12.72
CA VAL A 375 49.83 36.79 -12.17
C VAL A 375 49.56 37.73 -13.35
N ARG A 376 48.30 38.14 -13.53
CA ARG A 376 47.94 39.17 -14.52
C ARG A 376 48.38 40.55 -14.03
N HIS A 377 49.05 41.30 -14.91
CA HIS A 377 49.24 42.74 -14.76
C HIS A 377 47.96 43.49 -15.15
N PRO A 378 47.68 44.67 -14.56
CA PRO A 378 46.45 45.42 -14.84
C PRO A 378 46.45 46.17 -16.17
N ASP A 379 47.61 46.36 -16.81
CA ASP A 379 47.71 47.10 -18.07
C ASP A 379 48.18 46.15 -19.19
N GLY A 380 47.33 45.94 -20.18
CA GLY A 380 47.53 45.02 -21.29
C GLY A 380 48.58 45.46 -22.32
N CYS A 381 49.84 45.67 -21.91
CA CYS A 381 50.98 45.82 -22.81
C CYS A 381 52.19 44.99 -22.34
N ASN A 382 52.68 44.13 -23.23
CA ASN A 382 53.89 43.34 -23.04
C ASN A 382 55.13 44.22 -23.28
N PRO A 383 56.14 44.29 -22.39
CA PRO A 383 57.27 45.23 -22.56
C PRO A 383 58.29 44.85 -23.65
N LEU A 384 57.99 43.88 -24.52
CA LEU A 384 58.94 43.39 -25.53
C LEU A 384 58.78 44.00 -26.92
N ASP A 385 57.84 44.93 -27.13
CA ASP A 385 57.68 45.65 -28.39
C ASP A 385 58.00 47.14 -28.21
N ARG A 386 59.29 47.49 -28.23
CA ARG A 386 59.74 48.81 -28.69
C ARG A 386 60.89 48.65 -29.68
N PRO A 387 60.80 49.25 -30.89
CA PRO A 387 61.85 49.17 -31.88
C PRO A 387 63.07 49.98 -31.46
N ALA A 388 64.25 49.45 -31.78
CA ALA A 388 65.52 50.15 -31.62
C ALA A 388 65.53 51.45 -32.45
N LEU A 389 66.00 52.53 -31.84
CA LEU A 389 66.47 53.72 -32.57
C LEU A 389 67.92 54.04 -32.17
N PRO A 390 68.72 54.54 -33.11
CA PRO A 390 70.17 54.42 -33.09
C PRO A 390 70.81 55.66 -32.47
N GLN A 391 71.95 55.48 -31.80
CA GLN A 391 72.91 56.56 -31.61
C GLN A 391 74.34 56.02 -31.66
N TRP A 392 75.06 56.49 -32.70
CA TRP A 392 76.50 56.73 -32.88
C TRP A 392 77.48 55.59 -32.58
#